data_AF-A0A5E4GPW9-F1
#
_entry.id   AF-A0A5E4GPW9-F1
#
_cell.length_a   1.000
_cell.length_b   1.000
_cell.length_c   1.000
_cell.angle_alpha   90.00
_cell.angle_beta   90.00
_cell.angle_gamma   90.00
#
_symmetry.space_group_name_H-M   'P 1'
#
loop_
_entity.id
_entity.type
_entity.pdbx_description
1 polymer ?
#
loop_
_entity_poly.entity_id
_entity_poly.type
_entity_poly.pdbx_seq_one_letter_code
_entity_poly.pdbx_strand_id
1 'polypeptide(L)'
;IVGFSIGLIPQIRKALIGDGAPLRVVQDTASLLGDGAIPILTLIIGGNLLKGLRGPGMQKSLVVGIIIVRYVALPLIGILVIKGALKLGLVHSDPLYLFVLLLQFSLPPAMNIGTMTQLFGAGEKECSVIMLWTYAFASVSLTFWSAFFMWLVARV
;
A
#
# COMPACT_ATOMS: atom_id res chain seq x y z
N ILE A 1 -12.49 9.46 -0.76
CA ILE A 1 -12.96 10.83 -1.08
C ILE A 1 -14.31 11.09 -0.43
N VAL A 2 -15.38 10.37 -0.80
CA VAL A 2 -16.73 10.55 -0.19
C VAL A 2 -16.75 10.43 1.33
N GLY A 3 -16.13 9.38 1.91
CA GLY A 3 -16.05 9.23 3.36
C GLY A 3 -15.29 10.35 4.07
N PHE A 4 -14.28 10.93 3.41
CA PHE A 4 -13.54 12.09 3.94
C PHE A 4 -14.40 13.35 3.90
N SER A 5 -15.11 13.58 2.78
CA SER A 5 -16.08 14.68 2.66
C SER A 5 -17.17 14.61 3.73
N ILE A 6 -17.70 13.41 4.01
CA ILE A 6 -18.69 13.17 5.06
C ILE A 6 -18.10 13.39 6.47
N GLY A 7 -16.88 12.90 6.71
CA GLY A 7 -16.20 13.02 8.01
C GLY A 7 -15.77 14.45 8.38
N LEU A 8 -15.65 15.34 7.40
CA LEU A 8 -15.40 16.76 7.62
C LEU A 8 -16.63 17.53 8.11
N ILE A 9 -17.84 16.97 7.97
CA ILE A 9 -19.08 17.63 8.41
C ILE A 9 -19.11 17.63 9.95
N PRO A 10 -19.11 18.81 10.61
CA PRO A 10 -18.95 18.91 12.07
C PRO A 10 -20.03 18.18 12.88
N GLN A 11 -21.26 18.14 12.35
CA GLN A 11 -22.39 17.43 12.99
C GLN A 11 -22.17 15.92 13.01
N ILE A 12 -21.75 15.36 11.87
CA ILE A 12 -21.48 13.91 11.72
C ILE A 12 -20.28 13.52 12.57
N ARG A 13 -19.21 14.34 12.54
CA ARG A 13 -18.03 14.14 13.38
C ARG A 13 -18.37 14.12 14.86
N LYS A 14 -19.16 15.08 15.37
CA LYS A 14 -19.57 15.11 16.78
C LYS A 14 -20.51 13.97 17.16
N ALA A 15 -21.31 13.47 16.22
CA ALA A 15 -22.24 12.38 16.46
C ALA A 15 -21.55 11.00 16.52
N LEU A 16 -20.48 10.80 15.75
CA LEU A 16 -19.76 9.52 15.63
C LEU A 16 -18.45 9.47 16.42
N ILE A 17 -17.68 10.56 16.44
CA ILE A 17 -16.28 10.59 16.92
C ILE A 17 -16.19 11.28 18.28
N GLY A 18 -15.73 10.54 19.29
CA GLY A 18 -15.45 11.01 20.66
C GLY A 18 -16.09 10.15 21.75
N ASP A 19 -15.54 10.20 22.97
CA ASP A 19 -15.95 9.30 24.05
C ASP A 19 -17.43 9.44 24.45
N GLY A 20 -18.02 10.63 24.30
CA GLY A 20 -19.44 10.90 24.58
C GLY A 20 -20.36 10.89 23.35
N ALA A 21 -19.90 10.40 22.20
CA ALA A 21 -20.66 10.49 20.95
C ALA A 21 -21.85 9.50 20.92
N PRO A 22 -23.07 9.92 20.54
CA PRO A 22 -24.26 9.08 20.60
C PRO A 22 -24.25 7.89 19.62
N LEU A 23 -23.53 8.01 18.49
CA LEU A 23 -23.41 6.94 17.47
C LEU A 23 -22.03 6.26 17.49
N ARG A 24 -21.29 6.36 18.60
CA ARG A 24 -19.94 5.78 18.73
C ARG A 24 -19.87 4.31 18.35
N VAL A 25 -20.93 3.54 18.64
CA VAL A 25 -21.04 2.11 18.27
C VAL A 25 -20.79 1.86 16.78
N VAL A 26 -21.20 2.77 15.89
CA VAL A 26 -20.96 2.61 14.44
C VAL A 26 -19.47 2.75 14.12
N GLN A 27 -18.78 3.71 14.73
CA GLN A 27 -17.33 3.85 14.59
C GLN A 27 -16.59 2.67 15.22
N ASP A 28 -16.98 2.26 16.43
CA ASP A 28 -16.34 1.18 17.19
C ASP A 28 -16.45 -0.14 16.42
N THR A 29 -17.65 -0.46 15.92
CA THR A 29 -17.87 -1.67 15.10
C THR A 29 -17.14 -1.61 13.76
N ALA A 30 -17.13 -0.46 13.08
CA ALA A 30 -16.38 -0.31 11.83
C ALA A 30 -14.86 -0.44 12.04
N SER A 31 -14.34 0.08 13.14
CA SER A 31 -12.92 -0.05 13.50
C SER A 31 -12.57 -1.49 13.82
N LEU A 32 -13.40 -2.16 14.62
CA LEU A 32 -13.21 -3.57 15.00
C LEU A 32 -13.28 -4.49 13.77
N LEU A 33 -14.19 -4.24 12.84
CA LEU A 33 -14.24 -4.94 11.55
C LEU A 33 -13.00 -4.65 10.69
N GLY A 34 -12.53 -3.40 10.66
CA GLY A 34 -11.32 -3.00 9.94
C GLY A 34 -10.08 -3.73 10.47
N ASP A 35 -9.91 -3.74 11.80
CA ASP A 35 -8.81 -4.44 12.47
C ASP A 35 -8.86 -5.95 12.21
N GLY A 36 -10.06 -6.53 12.24
CA GLY A 36 -10.28 -7.95 11.89
C GLY A 36 -10.04 -8.27 10.41
N ALA A 37 -10.25 -7.32 9.50
CA ALA A 37 -10.07 -7.53 8.06
C ALA A 37 -8.59 -7.72 7.68
N ILE A 38 -7.66 -7.09 8.40
CA ILE A 38 -6.21 -7.18 8.15
C ILE A 38 -5.69 -8.62 8.21
N PRO A 39 -5.88 -9.39 9.31
CA PRO A 39 -5.46 -10.79 9.38
C PRO A 39 -6.31 -11.70 8.47
N ILE A 40 -7.60 -11.42 8.27
CA ILE A 40 -8.46 -12.20 7.36
C ILE A 40 -7.91 -12.14 5.93
N LEU A 41 -7.56 -10.96 5.43
CA LEU A 41 -6.98 -10.81 4.10
C LEU A 41 -5.65 -11.56 3.98
N THR A 42 -4.83 -11.49 5.01
CA THR A 42 -3.56 -12.23 5.07
C THR A 42 -3.78 -13.75 4.97
N LEU A 43 -4.78 -14.28 5.69
CA LEU A 43 -5.16 -15.69 5.63
C LEU A 43 -5.69 -16.10 4.26
N ILE A 44 -6.52 -15.27 3.62
CA ILE A 44 -7.02 -15.52 2.26
C ILE A 44 -5.85 -15.63 1.27
N ILE A 45 -4.93 -14.67 1.32
CA ILE A 45 -3.73 -14.65 0.47
C ILE A 45 -2.89 -15.92 0.70
N GLY A 46 -2.69 -16.31 1.97
CA GLY A 46 -1.98 -17.53 2.35
C GLY A 46 -2.68 -18.82 1.88
N GLY A 47 -4.00 -18.88 1.96
CA GLY A 47 -4.79 -20.01 1.45
C GLY A 47 -4.67 -20.18 -0.06
N ASN A 48 -4.73 -19.07 -0.81
CA ASN A 48 -4.52 -19.05 -2.25
C ASN A 48 -3.10 -19.42 -2.66
N LEU A 49 -2.11 -19.04 -1.84
CA LEU A 49 -0.71 -19.35 -2.08
C LEU A 49 -0.45 -20.86 -2.16
N LEU A 50 -1.12 -21.67 -1.34
CA LEU A 50 -0.99 -23.12 -1.38
C LEU A 50 -1.32 -23.68 -2.78
N LYS A 51 -2.39 -23.16 -3.39
CA LYS A 51 -2.81 -23.52 -4.76
C LYS A 51 -1.82 -22.97 -5.80
N GLY A 52 -1.32 -21.75 -5.61
CA GLY A 52 -0.33 -21.13 -6.49
C GLY A 52 1.02 -21.83 -6.52
N LEU A 53 1.48 -22.39 -5.38
CA LEU A 53 2.74 -23.13 -5.30
C LEU A 53 2.63 -24.59 -5.79
N ARG A 54 1.45 -25.22 -5.68
CA ARG A 54 1.23 -26.62 -6.06
C ARG A 54 0.62 -26.83 -7.45
N GLY A 55 0.03 -25.81 -8.05
CA GLY A 55 -0.59 -25.87 -9.39
C GLY A 55 0.40 -25.72 -10.54
N PRO A 56 -0.07 -25.73 -11.82
CA PRO A 56 0.74 -25.30 -12.95
C PRO A 56 1.19 -23.86 -12.69
N GLY A 57 2.46 -23.74 -12.32
CA GLY A 57 2.99 -22.55 -11.65
C GLY A 57 3.07 -21.35 -12.57
N MET A 58 3.00 -20.16 -11.97
CA MET A 58 3.32 -18.91 -12.64
C MET A 58 4.71 -18.97 -13.29
N GLN A 59 4.86 -18.28 -14.41
CA GLN A 59 6.16 -18.06 -15.00
C GLN A 59 7.03 -17.25 -14.02
N LYS A 60 8.10 -17.86 -13.49
CA LYS A 60 9.03 -17.21 -12.53
C LYS A 60 9.62 -15.90 -13.08
N SER A 61 9.78 -15.81 -14.41
CA SER A 61 10.20 -14.58 -15.09
C SER A 61 9.27 -13.40 -14.83
N LEU A 62 7.96 -13.63 -14.69
CA LEU A 62 6.99 -12.58 -14.43
C LEU A 62 7.14 -12.03 -13.02
N VAL A 63 7.35 -12.91 -12.03
CA VAL A 63 7.60 -12.50 -10.64
C VAL A 63 8.87 -11.66 -10.54
N VAL A 64 9.97 -12.12 -11.16
CA VAL A 64 11.24 -11.38 -11.20
C VAL A 64 11.05 -10.02 -11.88
N GLY A 65 10.35 -9.98 -13.01
CA GLY A 65 10.02 -8.74 -13.71
C GLY A 65 9.26 -7.75 -12.83
N ILE A 66 8.24 -8.23 -12.10
CA ILE A 66 7.47 -7.39 -11.18
C ILE A 66 8.36 -6.86 -10.05
N ILE A 67 9.21 -7.69 -9.45
CA ILE A 67 10.14 -7.26 -8.39
C ILE A 67 11.07 -6.15 -8.89
N ILE A 68 11.66 -6.31 -10.08
CA ILE A 68 12.55 -5.30 -10.67
C ILE A 68 11.78 -4.00 -10.96
N VAL A 69 10.60 -4.10 -11.57
CA VAL A 69 9.79 -2.91 -11.87
C VAL A 69 9.39 -2.22 -10.57
N ARG A 70 8.94 -2.96 -9.56
CA ARG A 70 8.44 -2.44 -8.28
C ARG A 70 9.52 -1.81 -7.41
N TYR A 71 10.70 -2.43 -7.35
CA TYR A 71 11.76 -2.03 -6.42
C TYR A 71 12.95 -1.34 -7.06
N VAL A 72 12.98 -1.18 -8.39
CA VAL A 72 14.03 -0.43 -9.08
C VAL A 72 13.43 0.64 -9.99
N ALA A 73 12.61 0.25 -10.97
CA ALA A 73 12.09 1.21 -11.94
C ALA A 73 11.16 2.26 -11.30
N LEU A 74 10.18 1.81 -10.50
CA LEU A 74 9.20 2.68 -9.83
C LEU A 74 9.85 3.70 -8.89
N PRO A 75 10.77 3.33 -7.98
CA PRO A 75 11.49 4.28 -7.13
C PRO A 75 12.29 5.32 -7.93
N LEU A 76 12.98 4.89 -8.99
CA LEU A 76 13.76 5.79 -9.86
C LEU A 76 12.85 6.79 -10.59
N ILE A 77 11.73 6.32 -11.15
CA ILE A 77 10.72 7.17 -11.76
C ILE A 77 10.14 8.15 -10.72
N GLY A 78 9.86 7.67 -9.50
CA GLY A 78 9.40 8.49 -8.39
C GLY A 78 10.33 9.66 -8.11
N ILE A 79 11.65 9.44 -8.05
CA ILE A 79 12.64 10.52 -7.88
C ILE A 79 12.53 11.57 -8.99
N LEU A 80 12.41 11.13 -10.25
CA LEU A 80 12.31 12.04 -11.40
C LEU A 80 11.02 12.86 -11.33
N VAL A 81 9.89 12.21 -11.05
CA VAL A 81 8.57 12.85 -10.93
C VAL A 81 8.57 13.87 -9.81
N ILE A 82 9.04 13.50 -8.61
CA ILE A 82 9.03 14.40 -7.45
C ILE A 82 10.00 15.57 -7.62
N LYS A 83 11.22 15.34 -8.14
CA LYS A 83 12.15 16.44 -8.45
C LYS A 83 11.61 17.37 -9.55
N GLY A 84 10.95 16.81 -10.56
CA GLY A 84 10.29 17.60 -11.61
C GLY A 84 9.16 18.45 -11.05
N ALA A 85 8.30 17.86 -10.22
CA ALA A 85 7.19 18.55 -9.58
C ALA A 85 7.67 19.66 -8.63
N LEU A 86 8.78 19.45 -7.91
CA LEU A 86 9.40 20.46 -7.07
C LEU A 86 9.92 21.65 -7.89
N LYS A 87 10.62 21.39 -9.01
CA LYS A 87 11.12 22.45 -9.90
C LYS A 87 9.99 23.28 -10.54
N LEU A 88 8.84 22.67 -10.78
CA LEU A 88 7.66 23.33 -11.31
C LEU A 88 6.80 24.02 -10.23
N GLY A 89 7.17 23.92 -8.95
CA GLY A 89 6.40 24.49 -7.84
C GLY A 89 5.06 23.80 -7.57
N LEU A 90 4.84 22.60 -8.07
CA LEU A 90 3.60 21.82 -7.86
C LEU A 90 3.54 21.15 -6.49
N VAL A 91 4.68 21.01 -5.82
CA VAL A 91 4.87 20.25 -4.59
C VAL A 91 5.62 21.13 -3.60
N HIS A 92 5.20 21.11 -2.33
CA HIS A 92 5.85 21.86 -1.26
C HIS A 92 7.24 21.29 -0.96
N SER A 93 8.21 22.17 -0.70
CA SER A 93 9.60 21.80 -0.40
C SER A 93 9.81 21.22 0.99
N ASP A 94 8.74 20.86 1.71
CA ASP A 94 8.86 20.28 3.04
C ASP A 94 9.53 18.90 2.97
N PRO A 95 10.63 18.67 3.71
CA PRO A 95 11.37 17.40 3.67
C PRO A 95 10.51 16.19 4.00
N LEU A 96 9.64 16.28 5.00
CA LEU A 96 8.79 15.17 5.40
C LEU A 96 7.77 14.85 4.30
N TYR A 97 7.17 15.88 3.69
CA TYR A 97 6.25 15.71 2.57
C TYR A 97 6.93 15.04 1.36
N LEU A 98 8.11 15.52 0.96
CA LEU A 98 8.88 14.94 -0.14
C LEU A 98 9.29 13.48 0.15
N PHE A 99 9.69 13.19 1.38
CA PHE A 99 10.02 11.83 1.79
C PHE A 99 8.83 10.88 1.66
N VAL A 100 7.64 11.27 2.15
CA VAL A 100 6.43 10.45 2.06
C VAL A 100 6.04 10.20 0.60
N LEU A 101 6.14 11.22 -0.25
CA LEU A 101 5.87 11.11 -1.70
C LEU A 101 6.85 10.20 -2.43
N LEU A 102 8.12 10.14 -2.02
CA LEU A 102 9.10 9.20 -2.58
C LEU A 102 8.86 7.78 -2.05
N LEU A 103 8.60 7.65 -0.75
CA LEU A 103 8.45 6.36 -0.08
C LEU A 103 7.31 5.52 -0.68
N GLN A 104 6.19 6.14 -1.07
CA GLN A 104 5.08 5.42 -1.73
C GLN A 104 5.49 4.70 -3.03
N PHE A 105 6.53 5.14 -3.73
CA PHE A 105 7.02 4.47 -4.95
C PHE A 105 7.83 3.21 -4.66
N SER A 106 8.26 3.01 -3.41
CA SER A 106 9.07 1.85 -2.99
C SER A 106 8.30 0.84 -2.15
N LEU A 107 7.00 1.08 -1.91
CA LEU A 107 6.16 0.18 -1.12
C LEU A 107 5.83 -1.13 -1.86
N PRO A 108 5.68 -2.25 -1.13
CA PRO A 108 5.15 -3.49 -1.70
C PRO A 108 3.78 -3.25 -2.35
N PRO A 109 3.36 -4.15 -3.26
CA PRO A 109 2.06 -4.03 -3.91
C PRO A 109 0.92 -4.05 -2.89
N ALA A 110 -0.15 -3.31 -3.17
CA ALA A 110 -1.29 -3.21 -2.27
C ALA A 110 -2.02 -4.57 -2.14
N MET A 111 -2.17 -5.07 -0.91
CA MET A 111 -2.89 -6.32 -0.64
C MET A 111 -4.33 -6.32 -1.16
N ASN A 112 -4.96 -5.15 -1.28
CA ASN A 112 -6.31 -5.02 -1.81
C ASN A 112 -6.45 -5.49 -3.27
N ILE A 113 -5.35 -5.51 -4.05
CA ILE A 113 -5.36 -6.12 -5.39
C ILE A 113 -5.65 -7.62 -5.28
N GLY A 114 -5.09 -8.28 -4.27
CA GLY A 114 -5.41 -9.67 -3.93
C GLY A 114 -6.89 -9.87 -3.64
N THR A 115 -7.49 -8.99 -2.83
CA THR A 115 -8.94 -9.01 -2.57
C THR A 115 -9.76 -8.86 -3.83
N MET A 116 -9.37 -7.95 -4.74
CA MET A 116 -10.06 -7.77 -6.02
C MET A 116 -9.96 -9.04 -6.87
N THR A 117 -8.77 -9.63 -7.02
CA THR A 117 -8.61 -10.89 -7.76
C THR A 117 -9.44 -12.03 -7.14
N GLN A 118 -9.57 -12.04 -5.81
CA GLN A 118 -10.42 -12.99 -5.08
C GLN A 118 -11.91 -12.77 -5.39
N LEU A 119 -12.38 -11.52 -5.39
CA LEU A 119 -13.77 -11.17 -5.66
C LEU A 119 -14.19 -11.50 -7.10
N PHE A 120 -13.28 -11.28 -8.06
CA PHE A 120 -13.52 -11.59 -9.47
C PHE A 120 -13.19 -13.05 -9.83
N GLY A 121 -12.66 -13.85 -8.89
CA GLY A 121 -12.30 -15.26 -9.10
C GLY A 121 -11.27 -15.47 -10.21
N ALA A 122 -10.39 -14.48 -10.44
CA ALA A 122 -9.45 -14.49 -11.54
C ALA A 122 -8.06 -14.05 -11.07
N GLY A 123 -7.08 -14.96 -11.20
CA GLY A 123 -5.68 -14.68 -10.93
C GLY A 123 -5.32 -14.60 -9.45
N GLU A 124 -6.18 -15.06 -8.55
CA GLU A 124 -5.99 -15.01 -7.10
C GLU A 124 -4.77 -15.83 -6.64
N LYS A 125 -4.54 -16.99 -7.25
CA LYS A 125 -3.37 -17.84 -6.98
C LYS A 125 -2.05 -17.19 -7.42
N GLU A 126 -2.06 -16.53 -8.57
CA GLU A 126 -0.86 -15.89 -9.14
C GLU A 126 -0.54 -14.62 -8.36
N CYS A 127 -1.57 -13.83 -8.05
CA CYS A 127 -1.46 -12.64 -7.22
C CYS A 127 -0.86 -12.97 -5.84
N SER A 128 -1.31 -14.05 -5.19
CA SER A 128 -0.74 -14.51 -3.92
C SER A 128 0.75 -14.87 -4.01
N VAL A 129 1.19 -15.52 -5.09
CA VAL A 129 2.61 -15.84 -5.29
C VAL A 129 3.43 -14.57 -5.53
N ILE A 130 2.92 -13.61 -6.31
CA ILE A 130 3.57 -12.30 -6.49
C ILE A 130 3.70 -11.58 -5.13
N MET A 131 2.62 -11.55 -4.34
CA MET A 131 2.61 -10.94 -3.02
C MET A 131 3.60 -11.61 -2.08
N LEU A 132 3.67 -12.96 -2.04
CA LEU A 132 4.67 -13.66 -1.22
C LEU A 132 6.09 -13.15 -1.50
N TRP A 133 6.52 -13.16 -2.77
CA TRP A 133 7.89 -12.81 -3.11
C TRP A 133 8.16 -11.32 -2.94
N THR A 134 7.25 -10.45 -3.38
CA THR A 134 7.42 -9.00 -3.21
C THR A 134 7.50 -8.61 -1.74
N TYR A 135 6.61 -9.11 -0.88
CA TYR A 135 6.67 -8.84 0.56
C TYR A 135 7.90 -9.45 1.24
N ALA A 136 8.40 -10.61 0.78
CA ALA A 136 9.65 -11.18 1.28
C ALA A 136 10.86 -10.29 0.98
N PHE A 137 10.94 -9.71 -0.23
CA PHE A 137 12.01 -8.76 -0.60
C PHE A 137 11.76 -7.33 -0.08
N ALA A 138 10.55 -7.03 0.38
CA ALA A 138 10.18 -5.69 0.81
C ALA A 138 11.04 -5.19 1.98
N SER A 139 11.38 -6.04 2.94
CA SER A 139 12.19 -5.63 4.10
C SER A 139 13.53 -5.01 3.67
N VAL A 140 14.30 -5.73 2.85
CA VAL A 140 15.60 -5.28 2.36
C VAL A 140 15.46 -4.04 1.47
N SER A 141 14.53 -4.10 0.51
CA SER A 141 14.33 -3.02 -0.47
C SER A 141 13.85 -1.73 0.20
N LEU A 142 12.86 -1.82 1.08
CA LEU A 142 12.30 -0.67 1.80
C LEU A 142 13.34 -0.02 2.71
N THR A 143 14.13 -0.81 3.44
CA THR A 143 15.18 -0.26 4.29
C THR A 143 16.20 0.52 3.46
N PHE A 144 16.63 -0.06 2.34
CA PHE A 144 17.56 0.61 1.42
C PHE A 144 16.98 1.92 0.86
N TRP A 145 15.78 1.88 0.26
CA TRP A 145 15.16 3.05 -0.36
C TRP A 145 14.79 4.12 0.66
N SER A 146 14.34 3.74 1.86
CA SER A 146 14.03 4.70 2.92
C SER A 146 15.29 5.46 3.36
N ALA A 147 16.42 4.75 3.56
CA ALA A 147 17.69 5.38 3.87
C ALA A 147 18.16 6.29 2.73
N PHE A 148 18.06 5.82 1.49
CA PHE A 148 18.43 6.61 0.31
C PHE A 148 17.57 7.87 0.14
N PHE A 149 16.25 7.78 0.33
CA PHE A 149 15.34 8.92 0.23
C PHE A 149 15.54 9.93 1.35
N MET A 150 15.79 9.48 2.60
CA MET A 150 16.16 10.40 3.68
C MET A 150 17.43 11.17 3.34
N TRP A 151 18.46 10.49 2.84
CA TRP A 151 19.69 11.14 2.38
C TRP A 151 19.45 12.11 1.21
N LEU A 152 18.62 11.72 0.25
CA LEU A 152 18.29 12.53 -0.92
C LEU A 152 17.57 13.82 -0.50
N VAL A 153 16.54 13.69 0.32
CA VAL A 153 15.71 14.81 0.79
C VAL A 153 16.51 15.76 1.68
N ALA A 154 17.45 15.26 2.49
CA ALA A 154 18.34 16.11 3.29
C ALA A 154 19.27 17.00 2.46
N ARG A 155 19.39 16.75 1.14
CA ARG A 155 20.23 17.53 0.21
C ARG A 155 19.43 18.34 -0.83
N VAL A 156 18.10 18.28 -0.79
CA VAL A 156 17.19 19.04 -1.66
C VAL A 156 16.79 20.32 -0.96
#